data_AF-A0A502K2G9-F1
#
_entry.id   AF-A0A502K2G9-F1
#
_cell.length_a   1.000
_cell.length_b   1.000
_cell.length_c   1.000
_cell.angle_alpha   90.00
_cell.angle_beta   90.00
_cell.angle_gamma   90.00
#
_symmetry.space_group_name_H-M   'P 1'
#
loop_
_entity.id
_entity.type
_entity.pdbx_description
1 polymer ?
#
loop_
_entity_poly.entity_id
_entity_poly.type
_entity_poly.pdbx_seq_one_letter_code
_entity_poly.pdbx_strand_id
1 'polypeptide(L)'
;FIKPNTQINTDESTAYDVLLPYYDLRTVNHKEEYRSDLGVTNNQAESLFSRFKRMYYGQVHRISNEYLLNYANEIAYREDNRRTSNKAQFIDVLSRCLKTTNDNNEWCGYWQRKIIHQEVIWQ
;
A
#
# COMPACT_ATOMS: atom_id res chain seq x y z
N PHE A 1 -8.23 -10.75 -8.84
CA PHE A 1 -7.89 -12.14 -8.46
C PHE A 1 -6.46 -12.43 -8.88
N ILE A 2 -5.69 -13.13 -8.03
CA ILE A 2 -4.30 -13.55 -8.32
C ILE A 2 -4.35 -14.81 -9.18
N LYS A 3 -3.54 -14.88 -10.23
CA LYS A 3 -3.47 -16.04 -11.14
C LYS A 3 -3.02 -17.30 -10.36
N PRO A 4 -3.65 -18.47 -10.56
CA PRO A 4 -3.19 -19.72 -9.95
C PRO A 4 -1.73 -20.02 -10.29
N ASN A 5 -1.02 -20.65 -9.36
CA ASN A 5 0.41 -20.96 -9.45
C ASN A 5 1.33 -19.72 -9.58
N THR A 6 0.83 -18.51 -9.31
CA THR A 6 1.70 -17.35 -9.12
C THR A 6 2.57 -17.56 -7.89
N GLN A 7 3.85 -17.17 -7.99
CA GLN A 7 4.75 -17.14 -6.85
C GLN A 7 4.32 -16.05 -5.88
N ILE A 8 4.11 -16.41 -4.61
CA ILE A 8 3.77 -15.49 -3.53
C ILE A 8 4.82 -15.61 -2.44
N ASN A 9 5.44 -14.49 -2.08
CA ASN A 9 6.36 -14.44 -0.95
C ASN A 9 5.59 -14.01 0.32
N THR A 10 5.68 -14.79 1.40
CA THR A 10 5.01 -14.49 2.69
C THR A 10 6.00 -14.46 3.86
N ASP A 11 5.48 -14.01 5.00
CA ASP A 11 6.12 -14.19 6.31
C ASP A 11 5.89 -15.62 6.83
N GLU A 12 6.55 -15.99 7.93
CA GLU A 12 6.55 -17.33 8.55
C GLU A 12 5.24 -17.74 9.22
N SER A 13 4.22 -16.88 9.19
CA SER A 13 2.95 -17.16 9.84
C SER A 13 2.21 -18.31 9.15
N THR A 14 1.78 -19.30 9.94
CA THR A 14 0.92 -20.42 9.48
C THR A 14 -0.44 -19.96 8.95
N ALA A 15 -0.84 -18.71 9.17
CA ALA A 15 -2.03 -18.13 8.56
C ALA A 15 -1.99 -18.17 7.02
N TYR A 16 -0.80 -18.23 6.42
CA TYR A 16 -0.63 -18.28 4.97
C TYR A 16 -0.71 -19.70 4.39
N ASP A 17 -0.77 -20.75 5.21
CA ASP A 17 -0.81 -22.14 4.75
C ASP A 17 -2.04 -22.43 3.85
N VAL A 18 -3.12 -21.66 4.04
CA VAL A 18 -4.32 -21.71 3.19
C VAL A 18 -4.03 -21.41 1.71
N LEU A 19 -2.91 -20.75 1.40
CA LEU A 19 -2.47 -20.40 0.04
C LEU A 19 -1.69 -21.54 -0.65
N LEU A 20 -1.10 -22.46 0.11
CA LEU A 20 -0.26 -23.55 -0.40
C LEU A 20 -0.92 -24.39 -1.50
N PRO A 21 -2.23 -24.72 -1.46
CA PRO A 21 -2.85 -25.54 -2.50
C PRO A 21 -2.97 -24.85 -3.86
N TYR A 22 -2.85 -23.51 -3.92
CA TYR A 22 -3.21 -22.71 -5.09
C TYR A 22 -2.04 -21.91 -5.69
N TYR A 23 -0.94 -21.74 -4.95
CA TYR A 23 0.14 -20.81 -5.26
C TYR A 23 1.53 -21.41 -4.95
N ASP A 24 2.57 -20.94 -5.66
CA ASP A 24 3.98 -21.24 -5.32
C ASP A 24 4.38 -20.35 -4.13
N LEU A 25 4.08 -20.80 -2.91
CA LEU A 25 4.34 -20.06 -1.69
C LEU A 25 5.81 -20.17 -1.30
N ARG A 26 6.47 -19.02 -1.09
CA ARG A 26 7.83 -18.96 -0.58
C ARG A 26 7.89 -18.12 0.67
N THR A 27 8.59 -18.62 1.68
CA THR A 27 8.66 -18.00 2.98
C THR A 27 10.12 -17.65 3.29
N VAL A 28 10.35 -16.54 3.98
CA VAL A 28 11.69 -16.13 4.41
C VAL A 28 11.72 -16.11 5.93
N ASN A 29 12.74 -16.75 6.48
CA ASN A 29 13.04 -16.64 7.89
C ASN A 29 13.91 -15.40 8.16
N HIS A 30 13.27 -14.30 8.58
CA HIS A 30 13.96 -13.05 8.88
C HIS A 30 14.86 -13.09 10.12
N LYS A 31 14.81 -14.17 10.91
CA LYS A 31 15.79 -14.38 11.98
C LYS A 31 17.12 -14.90 11.45
N GLU A 32 17.12 -15.53 10.29
CA GLU A 32 18.31 -16.16 9.69
C GLU A 32 18.83 -15.36 8.50
N GLU A 33 17.94 -14.79 7.68
CA GLU A 33 18.31 -14.14 6.42
C GLU A 33 17.47 -12.88 6.14
N TYR A 34 18.13 -11.79 5.73
CA TYR A 34 17.45 -10.55 5.29
C TYR A 34 16.72 -10.71 3.94
N ARG A 35 17.18 -11.64 3.11
CA ARG A 35 16.62 -12.06 1.82
C ARG A 35 17.30 -13.38 1.46
N SER A 36 16.54 -14.37 0.97
CA SER A 36 17.16 -15.63 0.57
C SER A 36 18.04 -15.47 -0.67
N ASP A 37 18.96 -16.41 -0.88
CA ASP A 37 19.82 -16.45 -2.08
C ASP A 37 19.01 -16.52 -3.39
N LEU A 38 17.80 -17.06 -3.33
CA LEU A 38 16.83 -17.12 -4.45
C LEU A 38 16.02 -15.82 -4.61
N GLY A 39 16.36 -14.77 -3.88
CA GLY A 39 15.70 -13.46 -3.93
C GLY A 39 14.33 -13.42 -3.26
N VAL A 40 13.96 -14.45 -2.48
CA VAL A 40 12.69 -14.46 -1.74
C VAL A 40 12.80 -13.43 -0.62
N THR A 41 11.79 -12.57 -0.52
CA THR A 41 11.68 -11.52 0.51
C THR A 41 10.27 -10.96 0.53
N ASN A 42 9.82 -10.53 1.71
CA ASN A 42 8.62 -9.73 1.95
C ASN A 42 8.98 -8.27 2.38
N ASN A 43 10.26 -7.86 2.32
CA ASN A 43 10.77 -6.62 2.92
C ASN A 43 10.06 -5.36 2.41
N GLN A 44 9.58 -5.39 1.16
CA GLN A 44 8.81 -4.29 0.60
C GLN A 44 7.46 -4.11 1.30
N ALA A 45 6.77 -5.21 1.63
CA ALA A 45 5.55 -5.18 2.42
C ALA A 45 5.84 -4.69 3.86
N GLU A 46 6.90 -5.18 4.49
CA GLU A 46 7.32 -4.74 5.82
C GLU A 46 7.68 -3.25 5.88
N SER A 47 8.38 -2.75 4.85
CA SER A 47 8.71 -1.33 4.72
C SER A 47 7.45 -0.47 4.56
N LEU A 48 6.50 -0.92 3.73
CA LEU A 48 5.21 -0.25 3.55
C LEU A 48 4.45 -0.15 4.88
N PHE A 49 4.27 -1.27 5.59
CA PHE A 49 3.59 -1.29 6.89
C PHE A 49 4.30 -0.43 7.94
N SER A 50 5.63 -0.43 7.95
CA SER A 50 6.42 0.42 8.85
C SER A 50 6.21 1.91 8.58
N ARG A 51 6.05 2.32 7.31
CA ARG A 51 5.70 3.71 6.98
C ARG A 51 4.25 4.03 7.34
N PHE A 52 3.33 3.11 7.08
CA PHE A 52 1.92 3.28 7.43
C PHE A 52 1.74 3.50 8.93
N LYS A 53 2.40 2.69 9.77
CA LYS A 53 2.41 2.86 11.22
C LYS A 53 3.00 4.22 11.65
N ARG A 54 4.09 4.67 11.03
CA ARG A 54 4.69 5.99 11.35
C ARG A 54 3.75 7.15 10.99
N MET A 55 3.03 7.05 9.88
CA MET A 55 2.00 8.04 9.53
C MET A 55 0.90 8.06 10.59
N TYR A 56 0.37 6.89 10.96
CA TYR A 56 -0.65 6.75 12.00
C TYR A 56 -0.23 7.34 13.34
N TYR A 57 1.02 7.15 13.76
CA TYR A 57 1.49 7.66 15.06
C TYR A 57 1.85 9.15 15.07
N GLY A 58 2.27 9.74 13.95
CA GLY A 58 2.93 11.05 13.99
C GLY A 58 2.59 12.05 12.90
N GLN A 59 1.94 11.65 11.80
CA GLN A 59 1.66 12.57 10.69
C GLN A 59 0.19 12.99 10.64
N VAL A 60 -0.72 12.06 10.92
CA VAL A 60 -2.16 12.31 10.86
C VAL A 60 -2.74 12.29 12.27
N HIS A 61 -3.63 13.24 12.56
CA HIS A 61 -4.27 13.33 13.88
C HIS A 61 -5.24 12.17 14.14
N ARG A 62 -5.96 11.72 13.11
CA ARG A 62 -6.88 10.58 13.15
C ARG A 62 -7.00 9.97 11.75
N ILE A 63 -6.86 8.65 11.66
CA ILE A 63 -7.24 7.90 10.45
C ILE A 63 -8.73 7.57 10.53
N SER A 64 -9.48 7.94 9.50
CA SER A 64 -10.86 7.50 9.29
C SER A 64 -10.87 6.29 8.35
N ASN A 65 -11.71 5.29 8.66
CA ASN A 65 -11.97 4.18 7.74
C ASN A 65 -12.55 4.65 6.41
N GLU A 66 -13.24 5.81 6.41
CA GLU A 66 -13.83 6.39 5.20
C GLU A 66 -12.78 6.72 4.12
N TYR A 67 -11.56 7.09 4.53
CA TYR A 67 -10.47 7.50 3.63
C TYR A 67 -9.29 6.54 3.71
N LEU A 68 -9.50 5.30 4.17
CA LEU A 68 -8.42 4.33 4.38
C LEU A 68 -7.63 4.08 3.08
N LEU A 69 -8.34 3.96 1.96
CA LEU A 69 -7.75 3.83 0.63
C LEU A 69 -6.82 4.99 0.28
N ASN A 70 -7.21 6.23 0.61
CA ASN A 70 -6.39 7.42 0.33
C ASN A 70 -5.09 7.39 1.12
N TYR A 71 -5.18 7.07 2.41
CA TYR A 71 -4.00 6.92 3.26
C TYR A 71 -3.08 5.79 2.77
N ALA A 72 -3.67 4.66 2.34
CA ALA A 72 -2.91 3.53 1.79
C ALA A 72 -2.19 3.92 0.49
N ASN A 73 -2.89 4.60 -0.42
CA ASN A 73 -2.33 5.08 -1.69
C ASN A 73 -1.21 6.12 -1.49
N GLU A 74 -1.37 7.04 -0.53
CA GLU A 74 -0.32 8.01 -0.19
C GLU A 74 0.95 7.30 0.29
N ILE A 75 0.82 6.33 1.20
CA ILE A 75 1.96 5.59 1.73
C ILE A 75 2.61 4.70 0.67
N ALA A 76 1.81 4.06 -0.20
CA ALA A 76 2.32 3.31 -1.34
C ALA A 76 3.17 4.21 -2.26
N TYR A 77 2.65 5.37 -2.64
CA TYR A 77 3.39 6.34 -3.44
C TYR A 77 4.72 6.75 -2.78
N ARG A 78 4.70 7.06 -1.48
CA ARG A 78 5.89 7.46 -0.72
C ARG A 78 6.91 6.33 -0.59
N GLU A 79 6.48 5.08 -0.45
CA GLU A 79 7.39 3.93 -0.39
C GLU A 79 8.06 3.70 -1.73
N ASP A 80 7.31 3.70 -2.83
CA ASP A 80 7.83 3.51 -4.19
C ASP A 80 8.80 4.62 -4.59
N ASN A 81 8.50 5.85 -4.16
CA ASN A 81 9.29 7.03 -4.50
C ASN A 81 10.32 7.40 -3.43
N ARG A 82 10.55 6.59 -2.40
CA ARG A 82 11.43 6.96 -1.26
C ARG A 82 12.87 7.33 -1.63
N ARG A 83 13.34 6.91 -2.81
CA ARG A 83 14.69 7.16 -3.33
C ARG A 83 14.73 8.25 -4.42
N THR A 84 13.58 8.82 -4.78
CA THR A 84 13.53 9.93 -5.74
C THR A 84 13.74 11.26 -5.00
N SER A 85 14.29 12.25 -5.70
CA SER A 85 14.51 13.56 -5.09
C SER A 85 13.17 14.26 -4.81
N ASN A 86 13.14 15.10 -3.77
CA ASN A 86 11.94 15.88 -3.44
C ASN A 86 11.44 16.73 -4.62
N LYS A 87 12.36 17.27 -5.43
CA LYS A 87 12.02 18.00 -6.67
C LYS A 87 11.29 17.11 -7.67
N ALA A 88 11.76 15.88 -7.87
CA ALA A 88 11.13 14.94 -8.78
C ALA A 88 9.73 14.53 -8.30
N GLN A 89 9.58 14.24 -7.00
CA GLN A 89 8.27 13.93 -6.40
C GLN A 89 7.29 15.09 -6.54
N PHE A 90 7.75 16.31 -6.25
CA PHE A 90 6.93 17.52 -6.38
C PHE A 90 6.42 17.69 -7.82
N ILE A 91 7.32 17.58 -8.81
CA ILE A 91 6.95 17.71 -10.22
C ILE A 91 6.00 16.59 -10.65
N ASP A 92 6.21 15.35 -10.20
CA ASP A 92 5.34 14.21 -10.53
C ASP A 92 3.93 14.39 -9.96
N VAL A 93 3.81 14.71 -8.67
CA VAL A 93 2.50 14.97 -8.03
C VAL A 93 1.80 16.13 -8.71
N LEU A 94 2.49 17.27 -8.92
CA LEU A 94 1.92 18.43 -9.60
C LEU A 94 1.43 18.07 -11.02
N SER A 95 2.25 17.33 -11.77
CA SER A 95 1.89 16.90 -13.13
C SER A 95 0.67 15.99 -13.15
N ARG A 96 0.51 15.12 -12.15
CA ARG A 96 -0.69 14.28 -12.00
C ARG A 96 -1.90 15.12 -11.65
N CYS A 97 -1.79 16.04 -10.69
CA CYS A 97 -2.88 16.95 -10.31
C CYS A 97 -3.37 17.79 -11.50
N LEU A 98 -2.46 18.26 -12.37
CA LEU A 98 -2.82 19.04 -13.55
C LEU A 98 -3.48 18.21 -14.67
N LYS A 99 -3.27 16.90 -14.69
CA LYS A 99 -3.83 15.98 -15.70
C LYS A 99 -5.14 15.32 -15.27
N THR A 100 -5.37 15.22 -13.97
CA THR A 100 -6.57 14.57 -13.41
C THR A 100 -7.75 15.52 -13.45
N THR A 101 -8.88 15.09 -14.03
CA THR A 101 -10.16 15.80 -13.92
C THR A 101 -10.81 15.48 -12.57
N ASN A 102 -11.35 16.50 -11.91
CA ASN A 102 -11.85 16.39 -10.53
C ASN A 102 -13.33 15.97 -10.45
N ASP A 103 -14.00 15.75 -11.57
CA ASP A 103 -15.47 15.75 -11.64
C ASP A 103 -16.16 14.67 -10.78
N ASN A 104 -15.46 13.59 -10.40
CA ASN A 104 -16.02 12.47 -9.63
C ASN A 104 -15.09 11.96 -8.50
N ASN A 105 -14.24 12.80 -7.92
CA ASN A 105 -13.44 12.39 -6.76
C ASN A 105 -14.16 12.68 -5.42
N GLU A 106 -13.73 12.01 -4.35
CA GLU A 106 -14.35 12.14 -3.01
C GLU A 106 -14.17 13.52 -2.37
N TRP A 107 -13.22 14.31 -2.87
CA TRP A 107 -12.90 15.64 -2.36
C TRP A 107 -13.81 16.72 -2.95
N CYS A 108 -14.42 16.44 -4.10
CA CYS A 108 -15.34 17.36 -4.75
C CYS A 108 -16.66 17.45 -4.00
N GLY A 109 -16.93 18.64 -3.45
CA GLY A 109 -18.08 18.85 -2.57
C GLY A 109 -17.86 18.33 -1.15
N TYR A 110 -16.61 18.06 -0.74
CA TYR A 110 -16.29 17.66 0.65
C TYR A 110 -16.88 18.61 1.70
N TRP A 111 -16.84 19.92 1.43
CA TRP A 111 -17.44 20.94 2.32
C TRP A 111 -18.98 20.84 2.43
N GLN A 112 -19.64 20.17 1.48
CA GLN A 112 -21.08 19.88 1.50
C GLN A 112 -21.39 18.60 2.31
N ARG A 113 -20.37 17.93 2.87
CA ARG A 113 -20.48 16.63 3.55
C ARG A 113 -21.03 15.52 2.65
N LYS A 114 -20.76 15.63 1.34
CA LYS A 114 -21.05 14.55 0.39
C LYS A 114 -20.02 13.44 0.58
N ILE A 115 -20.46 12.26 1.00
CA ILE A 115 -19.61 11.08 1.15
C ILE A 115 -19.67 10.28 -0.14
N ILE A 116 -18.50 10.02 -0.74
CA ILE A 116 -18.35 9.10 -1.87
C ILE A 116 -17.50 7.94 -1.38
N HIS A 117 -18.12 6.79 -1.16
CA HIS A 117 -17.39 5.58 -0.76
C HIS A 117 -16.57 5.06 -1.94
N GLN A 118 -15.24 5.07 -1.82
CA GLN A 118 -14.34 4.52 -2.84
C GLN A 118 -14.08 3.01 -2.68
N GLU A 119 -14.27 2.47 -1.48
CA GLU A 119 -13.93 1.09 -1.17
C GLU A 119 -15.13 0.13 -1.26
N VAL A 120 -14.87 -1.08 -1.77
CA VAL A 120 -15.80 -2.22 -1.84
C VAL A 120 -16.14 -2.77 -0.45
N ILE A 121 -15.44 -2.36 0.61
CA ILE A 121 -15.61 -2.88 1.98
C ILE A 121 -17.02 -2.58 2.56
N TRP A 122 -17.75 -1.65 1.94
CA TRP A 122 -19.12 -1.29 2.29
C TRP A 122 -20.18 -1.87 1.34
N GLN A 123 -19.81 -2.81 0.46
CA GLN A 123 -20.73 -3.54 -0.42
C GLN A 123 -21.09 -4.93 0.14
#